data_AF-W9X960-F1
#
_entry.id   AF-W9X960-F1
#
_cell.length_a   1.000
_cell.length_b   1.000
_cell.length_c   1.000
_cell.angle_alpha   90.00
_cell.angle_beta   90.00
_cell.angle_gamma   90.00
#
_symmetry.space_group_name_H-M   'P 1'
#
loop_
_entity.id
_entity.type
_entity.pdbx_description
1 polymer ?
#
loop_
_entity_poly.entity_id
_entity_poly.type
_entity_poly.pdbx_seq_one_letter_code
_entity_poly.pdbx_strand_id
1 'polypeptide(L)'
;MLRSLASFITTLVSFLSQNAASIALDVHDTQSILEAASLTARNVVDLYNGNETGGILGKWPFPPYYWWESGGAWGGLMEYWHYTGDETYVDVMQEGLIVQLGPNNDFVVPAEAFDTGSDDQAFWVFVAMSAAEYSFPQLPAPYPSWLQIVNNAWEDYVSRWNSSLCNGGLKWQFNPQNAGYHYKNSISNGAFFQLSARLARFTGDQTYMRWADTIWNWASGIGLVDNIYNVFDGTDEMVNCTGVDHHQWTYNVGVFLYGAAVLQNYTDGSSPWIERTAGLLDSTNTFISPFRNASNILFEAECEISMTCNVDQLSMKAYLIRWMAATSKMAPFTAGRIGEVLRASAQGAAAACTGGANNTTCGSKWYVDGWDGTTGLGQQLSALEVMYALLVNQTNPPATYPNVSILPAPPLPTITVTATEGLPTASGVARPLHDGAAAVIQSKAQNKIRPLVAALFTSLTVT
;
A
#
# COMPACT_ATOMS: atom_id res chain seq x y z
N MET A 1 -26.18 72.57 32.23
CA MET A 1 -25.03 71.70 32.55
C MET A 1 -25.55 70.31 32.86
N LEU A 2 -25.67 69.46 31.83
CA LEU A 2 -26.12 68.07 31.97
C LEU A 2 -24.96 67.22 32.50
N ARG A 3 -25.20 66.45 33.57
CA ARG A 3 -24.39 65.30 33.98
C ARG A 3 -25.10 64.04 33.48
N SER A 4 -24.54 63.39 32.47
CA SER A 4 -24.92 62.02 32.08
C SER A 4 -23.88 61.08 32.65
N LEU A 5 -24.31 60.18 33.54
CA LEU A 5 -23.48 59.15 34.15
C LEU A 5 -23.38 57.96 33.20
N ALA A 6 -22.16 57.46 33.07
CA ALA A 6 -21.76 56.33 32.25
C ALA A 6 -22.42 55.00 32.69
N SER A 7 -22.78 54.19 31.70
CA SER A 7 -22.90 52.74 31.83
C SER A 7 -22.30 52.12 30.57
N PHE A 8 -21.00 51.83 30.61
CA PHE A 8 -20.34 50.99 29.62
C PHE A 8 -20.47 49.54 30.11
N ILE A 9 -21.29 48.75 29.40
CA ILE A 9 -21.30 47.29 29.53
C ILE A 9 -20.05 46.79 28.80
N THR A 10 -19.01 46.44 29.55
CA THR A 10 -17.90 45.63 29.02
C THR A 10 -18.33 44.17 29.02
N THR A 11 -18.82 43.69 27.87
CA THR A 11 -18.90 42.27 27.56
C THR A 11 -17.48 41.73 27.38
N LEU A 12 -16.96 41.07 28.41
CA LEU A 12 -15.73 40.29 28.33
C LEU A 12 -16.07 39.01 27.56
N VAL A 13 -15.87 39.03 26.24
CA VAL A 13 -15.86 37.80 25.43
C VAL A 13 -14.57 37.08 25.78
N SER A 14 -14.67 36.08 26.65
CA SER A 14 -13.62 35.09 26.86
C SER A 14 -13.48 34.31 25.55
N PHE A 15 -12.59 34.77 24.66
CA PHE A 15 -11.99 33.89 23.67
C PHE A 15 -11.22 32.84 24.48
N LEU A 16 -11.84 31.69 24.69
CA LEU A 16 -11.10 30.45 24.84
C LEU A 16 -10.30 30.33 23.55
N SER A 17 -9.03 30.75 23.60
CA SER A 17 -8.03 30.32 22.67
C SER A 17 -8.06 28.80 22.72
N GLN A 18 -8.71 28.18 21.73
CA GLN A 18 -8.40 26.80 21.39
C GLN A 18 -6.92 26.85 21.03
N ASN A 19 -6.07 26.48 21.99
CA ASN A 19 -4.70 26.11 21.69
C ASN A 19 -4.82 24.82 20.89
N ALA A 20 -5.06 24.98 19.60
CA ALA A 20 -5.28 23.93 18.64
C ALA A 20 -3.90 23.34 18.35
N ALA A 21 -3.53 22.36 19.17
CA ALA A 21 -2.26 21.70 19.15
C ALA A 21 -2.17 20.77 17.94
N SER A 22 -1.05 20.83 17.23
CA SER A 22 -0.58 19.77 16.34
C SER A 22 -0.66 18.41 17.04
N ILE A 23 -0.64 17.30 16.28
CA ILE A 23 -0.50 15.98 16.90
C ILE A 23 0.79 15.96 17.73
N ALA A 24 0.65 15.89 19.05
CA ALA A 24 1.77 15.80 19.98
C ALA A 24 2.21 14.34 20.06
N LEU A 25 3.45 14.07 19.65
CA LEU A 25 4.00 12.72 19.62
C LEU A 25 5.36 12.67 20.34
N ASP A 26 5.40 11.92 21.43
CA ASP A 26 6.63 11.37 21.98
C ASP A 26 6.76 9.90 21.53
N VAL A 27 7.73 9.64 20.65
CA VAL A 27 7.97 8.30 20.07
C VAL A 27 8.54 7.29 21.08
N HIS A 28 8.82 7.71 22.32
CA HIS A 28 9.29 6.86 23.40
C HIS A 28 8.23 6.62 24.48
N ASP A 29 7.07 7.27 24.39
CA ASP A 29 5.97 7.12 25.33
C ASP A 29 4.79 6.38 24.68
N THR A 30 4.50 5.18 25.17
CA THR A 30 3.41 4.34 24.64
C THR A 30 2.07 5.06 24.66
N GLN A 31 1.77 5.84 25.71
CA GLN A 31 0.51 6.55 25.83
C GLN A 31 0.39 7.66 24.77
N SER A 32 1.45 8.45 24.57
CA SER A 32 1.51 9.46 23.50
C SER A 32 1.33 8.83 22.11
N ILE A 33 1.93 7.67 21.86
CA ILE A 33 1.77 6.95 20.59
C ILE A 33 0.32 6.49 20.40
N LEU A 34 -0.32 5.92 21.43
CA LEU A 34 -1.73 5.49 21.39
C LEU A 34 -2.67 6.68 21.12
N GLU A 35 -2.43 7.83 21.77
CA GLU A 35 -3.22 9.05 21.56
C GLU A 35 -3.07 9.60 20.14
N ALA A 36 -1.84 9.64 19.62
CA ALA A 36 -1.56 10.05 18.24
C ALA A 36 -2.24 9.10 17.24
N ALA A 37 -2.08 7.78 17.42
CA ALA A 37 -2.70 6.78 16.57
C ALA A 37 -4.24 6.89 16.57
N SER A 38 -4.87 7.03 17.74
CA SER A 38 -6.31 7.20 17.88
C SER A 38 -6.81 8.46 17.18
N LEU A 39 -6.08 9.57 17.28
CA LEU A 39 -6.42 10.81 16.58
C LEU A 39 -6.30 10.67 15.07
N THR A 40 -5.23 10.06 14.56
CA THR A 40 -5.09 9.80 13.12
C THR A 40 -6.12 8.78 12.60
N ALA A 41 -6.54 7.81 13.42
CA ALA A 41 -7.59 6.86 13.05
C ALA A 41 -8.94 7.58 12.89
N ARG A 42 -9.27 8.48 13.82
CA ARG A 42 -10.42 9.39 13.66
C ARG A 42 -10.33 10.19 12.37
N ASN A 43 -9.19 10.80 12.05
CA ASN A 43 -9.05 11.57 10.80
C ASN A 43 -9.30 10.74 9.53
N VAL A 44 -8.94 9.45 9.52
CA VAL A 44 -9.23 8.54 8.40
C VAL A 44 -10.74 8.26 8.32
N VAL A 45 -11.37 7.96 9.46
CA VAL A 45 -12.80 7.64 9.54
C VAL A 45 -13.69 8.87 9.32
N ASP A 46 -13.24 10.08 9.66
CA ASP A 46 -13.96 11.33 9.38
C ASP A 46 -14.13 11.59 7.87
N LEU A 47 -13.32 10.95 7.02
CA LEU A 47 -13.46 10.96 5.56
C LEU A 47 -14.42 9.89 5.03
N TYR A 48 -14.84 8.93 5.87
CA TYR A 48 -15.75 7.85 5.52
C TYR A 48 -17.20 8.33 5.66
N ASN A 49 -17.96 8.23 4.57
CA ASN A 49 -19.38 8.57 4.56
C ASN A 49 -20.28 7.37 4.22
N GLY A 50 -19.73 6.15 4.19
CA GLY A 50 -20.44 4.96 3.70
C GLY A 50 -21.67 4.56 4.53
N ASN A 51 -21.72 4.95 5.81
CA ASN A 51 -22.87 4.77 6.70
C ASN A 51 -23.85 5.96 6.71
N GLU A 52 -23.57 7.00 5.93
CA GLU A 52 -24.43 8.19 5.81
C GLU A 52 -25.39 8.08 4.61
N THR A 53 -26.37 8.99 4.55
CA THR A 53 -27.32 9.02 3.44
C THR A 53 -26.61 9.37 2.13
N GLY A 54 -26.66 8.46 1.16
CA GLY A 54 -25.99 8.62 -0.14
C GLY A 54 -24.58 8.03 -0.20
N GLY A 55 -24.04 7.55 0.92
CA GLY A 55 -22.83 6.75 0.96
C GLY A 55 -23.06 5.30 0.54
N ILE A 56 -21.96 4.59 0.31
CA ILE A 56 -21.96 3.15 0.07
C ILE A 56 -21.14 2.49 1.17
N LEU A 57 -21.76 1.60 1.95
CA LEU A 57 -21.08 0.88 3.02
C LEU A 57 -19.81 0.19 2.52
N GLY A 58 -18.76 0.26 3.33
CA GLY A 58 -17.43 -0.25 3.01
C GLY A 58 -16.61 0.67 2.11
N LYS A 59 -17.18 1.71 1.49
CA LYS A 59 -16.43 2.59 0.57
C LYS A 59 -16.21 3.98 1.15
N TRP A 60 -14.98 4.47 1.05
CA TRP A 60 -14.73 5.90 1.04
C TRP A 60 -15.26 6.52 -0.26
N PRO A 61 -15.62 7.82 -0.25
CA PRO A 61 -16.37 8.42 -1.34
C PRO A 61 -15.60 8.46 -2.67
N PHE A 62 -16.25 7.97 -3.73
CA PHE A 62 -15.80 8.12 -5.11
C PHE A 62 -16.67 9.15 -5.86
N PRO A 63 -16.07 10.11 -6.59
CA PRO A 63 -14.65 10.49 -6.57
C PRO A 63 -14.25 11.21 -5.25
N PRO A 64 -12.95 11.24 -4.90
CA PRO A 64 -11.82 10.83 -5.74
C PRO A 64 -11.31 9.41 -5.47
N TYR A 65 -11.76 8.73 -4.42
CA TYR A 65 -11.10 7.50 -3.97
C TYR A 65 -11.60 6.27 -4.72
N TYR A 66 -10.69 5.53 -5.34
CA TYR A 66 -11.05 4.28 -6.00
C TYR A 66 -11.41 3.19 -4.97
N TRP A 67 -12.09 2.15 -5.43
CA TRP A 67 -12.60 1.09 -4.54
C TRP A 67 -11.50 0.41 -3.73
N TRP A 68 -10.33 0.19 -4.32
CA TRP A 68 -9.18 -0.43 -3.63
C TRP A 68 -8.61 0.42 -2.49
N GLU A 69 -8.67 1.76 -2.57
CA GLU A 69 -8.21 2.64 -1.49
C GLU A 69 -9.05 2.44 -0.22
N SER A 70 -10.32 2.05 -0.37
CA SER A 70 -11.16 1.66 0.76
C SER A 70 -10.66 0.36 1.41
N GLY A 71 -10.24 -0.63 0.61
CA GLY A 71 -9.57 -1.83 1.11
C GLY A 71 -8.25 -1.49 1.83
N GLY A 72 -7.46 -0.57 1.27
CA GLY A 72 -6.25 -0.03 1.90
C GLY A 72 -6.51 0.62 3.26
N ALA A 73 -7.57 1.44 3.34
CA ALA A 73 -7.98 2.13 4.56
C ALA A 73 -8.54 1.17 5.63
N TRP A 74 -9.39 0.21 5.25
CA TRP A 74 -9.83 -0.85 6.18
C TRP A 74 -8.65 -1.69 6.66
N GLY A 75 -7.67 -1.96 5.80
CA GLY A 75 -6.43 -2.57 6.23
C GLY A 75 -5.68 -1.74 7.26
N GLY A 76 -5.63 -0.41 7.11
CA GLY A 76 -4.97 0.46 8.09
C GLY A 76 -5.68 0.45 9.43
N LEU A 77 -7.02 0.39 9.41
CA LEU A 77 -7.84 0.28 10.63
C LEU A 77 -7.76 -1.11 11.28
N MET A 78 -7.59 -2.18 10.50
CA MET A 78 -7.33 -3.55 10.99
C MET A 78 -5.99 -3.61 11.75
N GLU A 79 -4.95 -3.00 11.20
CA GLU A 79 -3.66 -2.88 11.88
C GLU A 79 -3.77 -1.97 13.10
N TYR A 80 -4.47 -0.82 13.00
CA TYR A 80 -4.73 0.03 14.17
C TYR A 80 -5.37 -0.76 15.33
N TRP A 81 -6.42 -1.53 15.06
CA TRP A 81 -7.05 -2.41 16.07
C TRP A 81 -6.02 -3.39 16.66
N HIS A 82 -5.23 -4.07 15.82
CA HIS A 82 -4.24 -5.05 16.27
C HIS A 82 -3.14 -4.43 17.15
N TYR A 83 -2.65 -3.24 16.79
CA TYR A 83 -1.55 -2.58 17.49
C TYR A 83 -2.00 -1.86 18.77
N THR A 84 -3.23 -1.37 18.83
CA THR A 84 -3.73 -0.54 19.94
C THR A 84 -4.72 -1.25 20.86
N GLY A 85 -5.39 -2.30 20.38
CA GLY A 85 -6.52 -2.94 21.06
C GLY A 85 -7.81 -2.11 21.08
N ASP A 86 -7.88 -1.00 20.34
CA ASP A 86 -9.08 -0.16 20.27
C ASP A 86 -10.14 -0.80 19.35
N GLU A 87 -11.28 -1.16 19.96
CA GLU A 87 -12.40 -1.83 19.28
C GLU A 87 -13.40 -0.86 18.62
N THR A 88 -13.18 0.47 18.71
CA THR A 88 -14.12 1.51 18.24
C THR A 88 -14.62 1.30 16.80
N TYR A 89 -13.79 0.76 15.92
CA TYR A 89 -14.10 0.61 14.48
C TYR A 89 -14.37 -0.82 14.03
N VAL A 90 -14.43 -1.79 14.95
CA VAL A 90 -14.59 -3.22 14.61
C VAL A 90 -15.90 -3.48 13.87
N ASP A 91 -17.02 -2.99 14.40
CA ASP A 91 -18.36 -3.25 13.85
C ASP A 91 -18.51 -2.68 12.43
N VAL A 92 -18.17 -1.39 12.25
CA VAL A 92 -18.26 -0.73 10.94
C VAL A 92 -17.31 -1.35 9.90
N MET A 93 -16.15 -1.85 10.35
CA MET A 93 -15.22 -2.58 9.48
C MET A 93 -15.80 -3.93 9.06
N GLN A 94 -16.39 -4.71 9.98
CA GLN A 94 -17.04 -5.98 9.62
C GLN A 94 -18.19 -5.76 8.63
N GLU A 95 -19.05 -4.78 8.88
CA GLU A 95 -20.14 -4.41 7.98
C GLU A 95 -19.61 -4.01 6.60
N GLY A 96 -18.60 -3.14 6.56
CA GLY A 96 -17.96 -2.68 5.34
C GLY A 96 -17.32 -3.81 4.53
N LEU A 97 -16.61 -4.73 5.18
CA LEU A 97 -16.01 -5.90 4.53
C LEU A 97 -17.08 -6.84 3.98
N ILE A 98 -18.12 -7.13 4.76
CA ILE A 98 -19.22 -8.01 4.37
C ILE A 98 -19.88 -7.56 3.06
N VAL A 99 -20.22 -6.27 2.95
CA VAL A 99 -20.95 -5.77 1.77
C VAL A 99 -20.07 -5.73 0.51
N GLN A 100 -18.75 -5.81 0.67
CA GLN A 100 -17.77 -5.81 -0.42
C GLN A 100 -17.24 -7.20 -0.76
N LEU A 101 -17.76 -8.28 -0.16
CA LEU A 101 -17.28 -9.65 -0.40
C LEU A 101 -17.53 -10.17 -1.82
N GLY A 102 -18.52 -9.64 -2.53
CA GLY A 102 -18.96 -10.18 -3.81
C GLY A 102 -19.70 -11.53 -3.68
N PRO A 103 -20.20 -12.09 -4.79
CA PRO A 103 -21.04 -13.29 -4.78
C PRO A 103 -20.30 -14.57 -4.35
N ASN A 104 -18.98 -14.61 -4.51
CA ASN A 104 -18.14 -15.78 -4.21
C ASN A 104 -17.38 -15.65 -2.88
N ASN A 105 -17.55 -14.55 -2.14
CA ASN A 105 -16.77 -14.23 -0.94
C ASN A 105 -15.26 -14.20 -1.22
N ASP A 106 -14.85 -13.49 -2.27
CA ASP A 106 -13.49 -13.37 -2.78
C ASP A 106 -13.08 -11.90 -3.01
N PHE A 107 -13.94 -10.94 -2.67
CA PHE A 107 -13.79 -9.52 -3.00
C PHE A 107 -13.77 -9.22 -4.52
N VAL A 108 -14.39 -10.07 -5.35
CA VAL A 108 -14.73 -9.71 -6.74
C VAL A 108 -16.15 -9.17 -6.77
N VAL A 109 -16.30 -7.85 -6.76
CA VAL A 109 -17.61 -7.19 -6.70
C VAL A 109 -18.08 -6.78 -8.10
N PRO A 110 -19.21 -7.31 -8.61
CA PRO A 110 -19.68 -6.98 -9.96
C PRO A 110 -19.92 -5.48 -10.21
N ALA A 111 -20.28 -4.73 -9.17
CA ALA A 111 -20.49 -3.28 -9.26
C ALA A 111 -19.19 -2.49 -9.51
N GLU A 112 -18.04 -3.07 -9.18
CA GLU A 112 -16.72 -2.42 -9.30
C GLU A 112 -15.95 -2.91 -10.54
N ALA A 113 -16.54 -3.77 -11.37
CA ALA A 113 -15.88 -4.46 -12.49
C ALA A 113 -15.27 -3.53 -13.55
N PHE A 114 -15.67 -2.26 -13.59
CA PHE A 114 -15.17 -1.26 -14.53
C PHE A 114 -13.70 -0.88 -14.25
N ASP A 115 -13.28 -0.82 -12.99
CA ASP A 115 -11.92 -0.39 -12.60
C ASP A 115 -11.18 -1.43 -11.72
N THR A 116 -11.79 -2.59 -11.43
CA THR A 116 -11.16 -3.61 -10.56
C THR A 116 -10.11 -4.45 -11.29
N GLY A 117 -8.86 -4.34 -10.83
CA GLY A 117 -7.73 -5.22 -11.14
C GLY A 117 -7.43 -6.26 -10.07
N SER A 118 -6.37 -7.04 -10.31
CA SER A 118 -5.91 -8.08 -9.38
C SER A 118 -5.35 -7.49 -8.09
N ASP A 119 -4.68 -6.35 -8.18
CA ASP A 119 -4.21 -5.51 -7.09
C ASP A 119 -5.37 -4.90 -6.31
N ASP A 120 -6.41 -4.37 -6.98
CA ASP A 120 -7.59 -3.84 -6.29
C ASP A 120 -8.22 -4.87 -5.35
N GLN A 121 -8.47 -6.08 -5.86
CA GLN A 121 -8.96 -7.21 -5.07
C GLN A 121 -8.01 -7.51 -3.90
N ALA A 122 -6.70 -7.48 -4.15
CA ALA A 122 -5.72 -7.88 -3.15
C ALA A 122 -5.68 -6.96 -1.92
N PHE A 123 -5.94 -5.66 -2.09
CA PHE A 123 -5.99 -4.73 -0.95
C PHE A 123 -7.08 -5.09 0.06
N TRP A 124 -8.22 -5.61 -0.41
CA TRP A 124 -9.27 -6.16 0.45
C TRP A 124 -8.89 -7.51 1.05
N VAL A 125 -8.28 -8.38 0.25
CA VAL A 125 -7.84 -9.71 0.70
C VAL A 125 -6.75 -9.61 1.76
N PHE A 126 -5.88 -8.60 1.73
CA PHE A 126 -4.92 -8.33 2.80
C PHE A 126 -5.61 -8.10 4.14
N VAL A 127 -6.78 -7.43 4.15
CA VAL A 127 -7.55 -7.21 5.38
C VAL A 127 -8.05 -8.54 5.94
N ALA A 128 -8.60 -9.41 5.09
CA ALA A 128 -9.05 -10.74 5.51
C ALA A 128 -7.88 -11.65 5.96
N MET A 129 -6.71 -11.55 5.32
CA MET A 129 -5.52 -12.28 5.75
C MET A 129 -5.02 -11.78 7.11
N SER A 130 -4.99 -10.46 7.33
CA SER A 130 -4.64 -9.89 8.64
C SER A 130 -5.67 -10.27 9.71
N ALA A 131 -6.96 -10.29 9.37
CA ALA A 131 -8.02 -10.76 10.27
C ALA A 131 -7.78 -12.20 10.74
N ALA A 132 -7.37 -13.09 9.83
CA ALA A 132 -7.02 -14.46 10.17
C ALA A 132 -5.75 -14.55 11.05
N GLU A 133 -4.71 -13.79 10.70
CA GLU A 133 -3.42 -13.76 11.43
C GLU A 133 -3.52 -13.17 12.84
N TYR A 134 -4.41 -12.20 13.05
CA TYR A 134 -4.55 -11.48 14.31
C TYR A 134 -5.70 -11.99 15.18
N SER A 135 -6.39 -13.05 14.74
CA SER A 135 -7.58 -13.58 15.42
C SER A 135 -8.68 -12.53 15.61
N PHE A 136 -8.89 -11.69 14.58
CA PHE A 136 -9.98 -10.73 14.55
C PHE A 136 -11.35 -11.44 14.68
N PRO A 137 -12.37 -10.79 15.28
CA PRO A 137 -13.69 -11.38 15.42
C PRO A 137 -14.21 -11.99 14.11
N GLN A 138 -14.74 -13.21 14.21
CA GLN A 138 -15.30 -13.90 13.04
C GLN A 138 -16.56 -13.22 12.56
N LEU A 139 -16.79 -13.28 11.25
CA LEU A 139 -18.04 -12.82 10.67
C LEU A 139 -19.21 -13.70 11.14
N PRO A 140 -20.40 -13.13 11.34
CA PRO A 140 -21.58 -13.91 11.68
C PRO A 140 -21.99 -14.84 10.53
N ALA A 141 -22.67 -15.95 10.85
CA ALA A 141 -23.27 -16.80 9.83
C ALA A 141 -24.25 -15.98 8.95
N PRO A 142 -24.33 -16.23 7.64
CA PRO A 142 -23.75 -17.35 6.89
C PRO A 142 -22.37 -17.09 6.27
N TYR A 143 -21.67 -16.02 6.65
CA TYR A 143 -20.40 -15.66 6.01
C TYR A 143 -19.29 -16.67 6.35
N PRO A 144 -18.39 -16.97 5.39
CA PRO A 144 -17.27 -17.88 5.63
C PRO A 144 -16.22 -17.28 6.58
N SER A 145 -15.30 -18.12 7.05
CA SER A 145 -14.16 -17.67 7.85
C SER A 145 -13.23 -16.77 7.03
N TRP A 146 -12.45 -15.93 7.72
CA TRP A 146 -11.44 -15.07 7.08
C TRP A 146 -10.48 -15.85 6.18
N LEU A 147 -9.99 -17.01 6.65
CA LEU A 147 -9.11 -17.86 5.84
C LEU A 147 -9.80 -18.38 4.57
N GLN A 148 -11.08 -18.76 4.64
CA GLN A 148 -11.80 -19.23 3.46
C GLN A 148 -11.99 -18.10 2.43
N ILE A 149 -12.25 -16.88 2.88
CA ILE A 149 -12.31 -15.69 2.01
C ILE A 149 -10.99 -15.49 1.27
N VAL A 150 -9.87 -15.55 2.01
CA VAL A 150 -8.53 -15.43 1.43
C VAL A 150 -8.26 -16.54 0.43
N ASN A 151 -8.64 -17.78 0.74
CA ASN A 151 -8.46 -18.91 -0.18
C ASN A 151 -9.28 -18.76 -1.47
N ASN A 152 -10.53 -18.30 -1.37
CA ASN A 152 -11.36 -18.05 -2.56
C ASN A 152 -10.68 -17.05 -3.51
N ALA A 153 -10.18 -15.93 -2.97
CA ALA A 153 -9.46 -14.94 -3.76
C ALA A 153 -8.10 -15.43 -4.26
N TRP A 154 -7.41 -16.29 -3.49
CA TRP A 154 -6.14 -16.85 -3.90
C TRP A 154 -6.28 -17.81 -5.09
N GLU A 155 -7.33 -18.64 -5.11
CA GLU A 155 -7.66 -19.51 -6.25
C GLU A 155 -7.97 -18.71 -7.52
N ASP A 156 -8.60 -17.54 -7.37
CA ASP A 156 -8.79 -16.59 -8.45
C ASP A 156 -7.45 -16.16 -9.07
N TYR A 157 -6.47 -15.77 -8.25
CA TYR A 157 -5.13 -15.42 -8.75
C TYR A 157 -4.46 -16.59 -9.47
N VAL A 158 -4.52 -17.79 -8.90
CA VAL A 158 -4.01 -19.02 -9.55
C VAL A 158 -4.64 -19.22 -10.92
N SER A 159 -5.97 -19.09 -11.02
CA SER A 159 -6.70 -19.29 -12.27
C SER A 159 -6.36 -18.25 -13.35
N ARG A 160 -5.97 -17.04 -12.93
CA ARG A 160 -5.62 -15.92 -13.81
C ARG A 160 -4.15 -15.94 -14.23
N TRP A 161 -3.30 -16.71 -13.55
CA TRP A 161 -1.90 -16.87 -13.93
C TRP A 161 -1.77 -17.49 -15.32
N ASN A 162 -1.10 -16.79 -16.23
CA ASN A 162 -0.98 -17.23 -17.63
C ASN A 162 0.48 -17.26 -18.09
N SER A 163 0.96 -18.46 -18.44
CA SER A 163 2.34 -18.70 -18.90
C SER A 163 2.54 -18.63 -20.41
N SER A 164 1.49 -18.36 -21.19
CA SER A 164 1.56 -18.34 -22.67
C SER A 164 2.34 -17.14 -23.21
N LEU A 165 2.29 -16.01 -22.48
CA LEU A 165 3.06 -14.80 -22.77
C LEU A 165 3.85 -14.39 -21.52
N CYS A 166 5.08 -13.91 -21.74
CA CYS A 166 6.00 -13.51 -20.67
C CYS A 166 6.35 -14.61 -19.67
N ASN A 167 6.20 -15.89 -20.04
CA ASN A 167 6.47 -17.05 -19.20
C ASN A 167 5.70 -17.09 -17.85
N GLY A 168 4.64 -16.30 -17.71
CA GLY A 168 3.88 -16.21 -16.46
C GLY A 168 3.40 -14.79 -16.18
N GLY A 169 2.98 -14.56 -14.94
CA GLY A 169 2.59 -13.25 -14.44
C GLY A 169 1.09 -13.01 -14.52
N LEU A 170 0.54 -12.47 -13.44
CA LEU A 170 -0.77 -11.84 -13.42
C LEU A 170 -0.72 -10.56 -14.24
N LYS A 171 -1.83 -10.31 -14.93
CA LYS A 171 -2.14 -9.00 -15.50
C LYS A 171 -2.61 -8.07 -14.39
N TRP A 172 -2.44 -6.77 -14.61
CA TRP A 172 -3.02 -5.73 -13.78
C TRP A 172 -4.54 -5.92 -13.73
N GLN A 173 -5.21 -5.81 -14.87
CA GLN A 173 -6.65 -6.01 -14.97
C GLN A 173 -7.00 -7.45 -15.35
N PHE A 174 -8.04 -8.01 -14.74
CA PHE A 174 -8.57 -9.35 -15.12
C PHE A 174 -9.78 -9.27 -16.07
N ASN A 175 -10.41 -8.11 -16.22
CA ASN A 175 -11.44 -7.88 -17.24
C ASN A 175 -10.79 -7.41 -18.56
N PRO A 176 -10.97 -8.13 -19.68
CA PRO A 176 -10.41 -7.75 -20.98
C PRO A 176 -10.84 -6.38 -21.52
N GLN A 177 -11.91 -5.79 -20.98
CA GLN A 177 -12.41 -4.48 -21.39
C GLN A 177 -11.72 -3.32 -20.67
N ASN A 178 -10.99 -3.59 -19.59
CA ASN A 178 -10.39 -2.54 -18.77
C ASN A 178 -9.03 -2.10 -19.36
N ALA A 179 -8.74 -0.81 -19.24
CA ALA A 179 -7.44 -0.27 -19.64
C ALA A 179 -6.34 -0.88 -18.76
N GLY A 180 -5.26 -1.35 -19.39
CA GLY A 180 -4.17 -2.04 -18.66
C GLY A 180 -4.31 -3.56 -18.59
N TYR A 181 -5.29 -4.18 -19.25
CA TYR A 181 -5.44 -5.65 -19.32
C TYR A 181 -4.20 -6.41 -19.86
N HIS A 182 -3.40 -5.80 -20.71
CA HIS A 182 -2.16 -6.40 -21.21
C HIS A 182 -0.94 -6.08 -20.35
N TYR A 183 -1.08 -5.13 -19.41
CA TYR A 183 -0.02 -4.75 -18.51
C TYR A 183 0.12 -5.78 -17.39
N LYS A 184 1.34 -6.21 -17.10
CA LYS A 184 1.70 -7.08 -15.97
C LYS A 184 2.58 -6.27 -15.03
N ASN A 185 2.01 -5.90 -13.89
CA ASN A 185 2.66 -4.98 -12.95
C ASN A 185 3.17 -5.70 -11.69
N SER A 186 4.06 -5.03 -10.98
CA SER A 186 4.65 -5.52 -9.75
C SER A 186 3.66 -5.59 -8.61
N ILE A 187 2.68 -4.67 -8.51
CA ILE A 187 1.74 -4.70 -7.38
C ILE A 187 0.81 -5.91 -7.42
N SER A 188 0.22 -6.26 -8.58
CA SER A 188 -0.66 -7.45 -8.68
C SER A 188 0.10 -8.74 -8.37
N ASN A 189 1.30 -8.87 -8.93
CA ASN A 189 2.12 -10.06 -8.73
C ASN A 189 2.74 -10.11 -7.33
N GLY A 190 3.20 -8.98 -6.82
CA GLY A 190 3.73 -8.83 -5.47
C GLY A 190 2.68 -9.11 -4.41
N ALA A 191 1.42 -8.72 -4.65
CA ALA A 191 0.32 -9.03 -3.75
C ALA A 191 0.00 -10.53 -3.73
N PHE A 192 -0.04 -11.18 -4.90
CA PHE A 192 -0.17 -12.63 -4.98
C PHE A 192 1.00 -13.36 -4.30
N PHE A 193 2.23 -12.85 -4.46
CA PHE A 193 3.42 -13.36 -3.79
C PHE A 193 3.31 -13.24 -2.27
N GLN A 194 2.96 -12.05 -1.76
CA GLN A 194 2.81 -11.80 -0.33
C GLN A 194 1.71 -12.65 0.30
N LEU A 195 0.53 -12.76 -0.35
CA LEU A 195 -0.56 -13.61 0.13
C LEU A 195 -0.16 -15.08 0.14
N SER A 196 0.55 -15.54 -0.90
CA SER A 196 1.09 -16.91 -0.94
C SER A 196 2.10 -17.15 0.20
N ALA A 197 3.00 -16.19 0.47
CA ALA A 197 3.93 -16.28 1.58
C ALA A 197 3.20 -16.37 2.94
N ARG A 198 2.22 -15.49 3.16
CA ARG A 198 1.42 -15.43 4.38
C ARG A 198 0.60 -16.70 4.58
N LEU A 199 -0.06 -17.21 3.55
CA LEU A 199 -0.78 -18.49 3.60
C LEU A 199 0.15 -19.67 3.86
N ALA A 200 1.35 -19.72 3.24
CA ALA A 200 2.34 -20.77 3.50
C ALA A 200 2.73 -20.80 4.98
N ARG A 201 3.04 -19.63 5.55
CA ARG A 201 3.38 -19.50 6.97
C ARG A 201 2.19 -19.80 7.89
N PHE A 202 1.01 -19.30 7.56
CA PHE A 202 -0.18 -19.43 8.39
C PHE A 202 -0.69 -20.87 8.46
N THR A 203 -0.68 -21.58 7.33
CA THR A 203 -1.27 -22.92 7.20
C THR A 203 -0.25 -24.06 7.23
N GLY A 204 1.01 -23.78 6.88
CA GLY A 204 2.03 -24.80 6.66
C GLY A 204 1.92 -25.52 5.31
N ASP A 205 0.96 -25.16 4.45
CA ASP A 205 0.77 -25.82 3.15
C ASP A 205 1.82 -25.36 2.14
N GLN A 206 2.60 -26.33 1.66
CA GLN A 206 3.67 -26.15 0.68
C GLN A 206 3.18 -25.67 -0.69
N THR A 207 1.89 -25.76 -0.99
CA THR A 207 1.30 -25.27 -2.24
C THR A 207 1.47 -23.77 -2.37
N TYR A 208 1.19 -23.02 -1.30
CA TYR A 208 1.41 -21.58 -1.30
C TYR A 208 2.88 -21.21 -1.42
N MET A 209 3.78 -21.96 -0.77
CA MET A 209 5.23 -21.77 -0.91
C MET A 209 5.70 -21.97 -2.36
N ARG A 210 5.24 -23.03 -3.04
CA ARG A 210 5.57 -23.27 -4.46
C ARG A 210 5.09 -22.14 -5.37
N TRP A 211 3.92 -21.56 -5.08
CA TRP A 211 3.43 -20.39 -5.80
C TRP A 211 4.27 -19.15 -5.52
N ALA A 212 4.64 -18.90 -4.27
CA ALA A 212 5.50 -17.79 -3.92
C ALA A 212 6.86 -17.87 -4.64
N ASP A 213 7.48 -19.06 -4.72
CA ASP A 213 8.68 -19.30 -5.52
C ASP A 213 8.44 -19.03 -7.02
N THR A 214 7.31 -19.50 -7.56
CA THR A 214 6.95 -19.31 -8.98
C THR A 214 6.86 -17.83 -9.32
N ILE A 215 6.18 -17.04 -8.49
CA ILE A 215 5.96 -15.61 -8.70
C ILE A 215 7.26 -14.84 -8.55
N TRP A 216 8.06 -15.15 -7.52
CA TRP A 216 9.38 -14.53 -7.34
C TRP A 216 10.28 -14.77 -8.55
N ASN A 217 10.40 -16.03 -8.98
CA ASN A 217 11.28 -16.41 -10.09
C ASN A 217 10.81 -15.76 -11.39
N TRP A 218 9.50 -15.60 -11.60
CA TRP A 218 8.97 -14.86 -12.72
C TRP A 218 9.34 -13.38 -12.65
N ALA A 219 9.02 -12.69 -11.55
CA ALA A 219 9.23 -11.25 -11.40
C ALA A 219 10.72 -10.88 -11.55
N SER A 220 11.62 -11.68 -10.97
CA SER A 220 13.05 -11.51 -11.15
C SER A 220 13.52 -11.90 -12.55
N GLY A 221 12.99 -12.99 -13.12
CA GLY A 221 13.38 -13.49 -14.45
C GLY A 221 13.03 -12.55 -15.60
N ILE A 222 11.95 -11.78 -15.48
CA ILE A 222 11.58 -10.75 -16.47
C ILE A 222 12.15 -9.36 -16.14
N GLY A 223 12.85 -9.21 -15.01
CA GLY A 223 13.51 -7.96 -14.62
C GLY A 223 12.64 -6.93 -13.92
N LEU A 224 11.45 -7.30 -13.40
CA LEU A 224 10.70 -6.41 -12.50
C LEU A 224 11.40 -6.27 -11.15
N VAL A 225 12.04 -7.34 -10.68
CA VAL A 225 12.97 -7.31 -9.54
C VAL A 225 14.38 -7.49 -10.09
N ASP A 226 15.20 -6.43 -10.03
CA ASP A 226 16.56 -6.48 -10.57
C ASP A 226 17.55 -7.20 -9.63
N ASN A 227 18.83 -7.28 -10.06
CA ASN A 227 19.88 -7.98 -9.32
C ASN A 227 20.33 -7.27 -8.04
N ILE A 228 19.90 -6.03 -7.82
CA ILE A 228 20.12 -5.28 -6.58
C ILE A 228 18.79 -5.00 -5.86
N TYR A 229 17.75 -5.77 -6.20
CA TYR A 229 16.44 -5.80 -5.56
C TYR A 229 15.59 -4.54 -5.71
N ASN A 230 15.88 -3.67 -6.68
CA ASN A 230 14.90 -2.65 -7.08
C ASN A 230 13.65 -3.33 -7.63
N VAL A 231 12.49 -2.77 -7.30
CA VAL A 231 11.19 -3.26 -7.79
C VAL A 231 10.57 -2.20 -8.70
N PHE A 232 10.55 -2.48 -9.99
CA PHE A 232 10.03 -1.62 -11.05
C PHE A 232 8.53 -1.82 -11.26
N ASP A 233 7.86 -0.88 -11.91
CA ASP A 233 6.39 -0.81 -11.95
C ASP A 233 5.73 -1.99 -12.68
N GLY A 234 6.23 -2.34 -13.87
CA GLY A 234 5.59 -3.36 -14.68
C GLY A 234 6.11 -3.43 -16.09
N THR A 235 5.37 -4.14 -16.94
CA THR A 235 5.70 -4.34 -18.36
C THR A 235 4.47 -4.82 -19.13
N ASP A 236 4.48 -4.70 -20.45
CA ASP A 236 3.34 -5.10 -21.31
C ASP A 236 3.57 -6.48 -21.98
N GLU A 237 2.56 -7.36 -21.93
CA GLU A 237 2.64 -8.68 -22.55
C GLU A 237 2.67 -8.66 -24.08
N MET A 238 2.17 -7.59 -24.71
CA MET A 238 2.15 -7.42 -26.16
C MET A 238 3.54 -7.21 -26.75
N VAL A 239 4.50 -6.82 -25.92
CA VAL A 239 5.93 -6.74 -26.27
C VAL A 239 6.74 -7.86 -25.61
N ASN A 240 6.08 -8.97 -25.26
CA ASN A 240 6.66 -10.13 -24.57
C ASN A 240 7.42 -9.75 -23.29
N CYS A 241 6.91 -8.74 -22.58
CA CYS A 241 7.49 -8.24 -21.35
C CYS A 241 8.94 -7.75 -21.43
N THR A 242 9.39 -7.33 -22.62
CA THR A 242 10.78 -6.89 -22.84
C THR A 242 11.02 -5.40 -22.54
N GLY A 243 9.95 -4.63 -22.33
CA GLY A 243 10.01 -3.20 -22.00
C GLY A 243 9.53 -2.95 -20.58
N VAL A 244 10.45 -3.05 -19.62
CA VAL A 244 10.17 -2.77 -18.20
C VAL A 244 9.99 -1.26 -18.00
N ASP A 245 8.88 -0.88 -17.37
CA ASP A 245 8.69 0.45 -16.82
C ASP A 245 9.44 0.56 -15.49
N HIS A 246 10.48 1.38 -15.47
CA HIS A 246 11.40 1.52 -14.34
C HIS A 246 10.95 2.54 -13.27
N HIS A 247 9.72 3.07 -13.33
CA HIS A 247 9.19 3.84 -12.21
C HIS A 247 9.21 2.98 -10.94
N GLN A 248 9.56 3.61 -9.82
CA GLN A 248 9.65 2.93 -8.52
C GLN A 248 8.67 3.55 -7.54
N TRP A 249 7.87 2.70 -6.91
CA TRP A 249 6.84 3.10 -5.95
C TRP A 249 7.08 2.38 -4.62
N THR A 250 6.86 3.07 -3.50
CA THR A 250 7.12 2.50 -2.16
C THR A 250 6.39 1.17 -1.93
N TYR A 251 5.13 1.07 -2.37
CA TYR A 251 4.31 -0.12 -2.18
C TYR A 251 4.82 -1.34 -2.99
N ASN A 252 5.52 -1.13 -4.11
CA ASN A 252 6.03 -2.22 -4.94
C ASN A 252 7.20 -2.89 -4.23
N VAL A 253 8.18 -2.14 -3.71
CA VAL A 253 9.23 -2.76 -2.91
C VAL A 253 8.69 -3.31 -1.59
N GLY A 254 7.72 -2.61 -0.96
CA GLY A 254 7.14 -3.01 0.32
C GLY A 254 6.40 -4.35 0.26
N VAL A 255 5.61 -4.60 -0.81
CA VAL A 255 4.81 -5.82 -0.94
C VAL A 255 5.71 -7.06 -1.07
N PHE A 256 6.81 -6.94 -1.83
CA PHE A 256 7.81 -8.00 -1.96
C PHE A 256 8.67 -8.14 -0.69
N LEU A 257 9.03 -7.02 -0.03
CA LEU A 257 9.81 -7.04 1.21
C LEU A 257 9.10 -7.87 2.29
N TYR A 258 7.81 -7.61 2.50
CA TYR A 258 7.06 -8.34 3.50
C TYR A 258 6.85 -9.81 3.13
N GLY A 259 6.50 -10.11 1.86
CA GLY A 259 6.40 -11.49 1.41
C GLY A 259 7.70 -12.29 1.59
N ALA A 260 8.85 -11.68 1.26
CA ALA A 260 10.16 -12.30 1.44
C ALA A 260 10.47 -12.51 2.93
N ALA A 261 10.17 -11.54 3.80
CA ALA A 261 10.37 -11.65 5.24
C ALA A 261 9.52 -12.75 5.86
N VAL A 262 8.27 -12.90 5.41
CA VAL A 262 7.38 -14.00 5.84
C VAL A 262 7.96 -15.36 5.45
N LEU A 263 8.49 -15.50 4.23
CA LEU A 263 9.12 -16.75 3.80
C LEU A 263 10.45 -17.00 4.48
N GLN A 264 11.23 -15.96 4.76
CA GLN A 264 12.42 -16.07 5.61
C GLN A 264 12.03 -16.64 6.98
N ASN A 265 10.96 -16.12 7.60
CA ASN A 265 10.48 -16.65 8.87
C ASN A 265 10.03 -18.10 8.74
N TYR A 266 9.23 -18.42 7.71
CA TYR A 266 8.71 -19.75 7.45
C TYR A 266 9.80 -20.80 7.22
N THR A 267 10.93 -20.38 6.66
CA THR A 267 12.07 -21.22 6.30
C THR A 267 13.25 -21.13 7.27
N ASP A 268 13.00 -20.68 8.50
CA ASP A 268 14.00 -20.55 9.58
C ASP A 268 15.26 -19.76 9.17
N GLY A 269 15.08 -18.67 8.44
CA GLY A 269 16.17 -17.76 8.07
C GLY A 269 17.11 -18.28 6.98
N SER A 270 16.73 -19.34 6.25
CA SER A 270 17.58 -19.92 5.21
C SER A 270 17.56 -19.14 3.89
N SER A 271 18.65 -19.24 3.13
CA SER A 271 18.71 -18.75 1.75
C SER A 271 17.71 -19.50 0.86
N PRO A 272 17.11 -18.83 -0.13
CA PRO A 272 17.43 -17.47 -0.59
C PRO A 272 16.69 -16.35 0.15
N TRP A 273 15.76 -16.66 1.06
CA TRP A 273 14.82 -15.66 1.57
C TRP A 273 15.46 -14.60 2.46
N ILE A 274 16.44 -14.98 3.29
CA ILE A 274 17.18 -13.98 4.09
C ILE A 274 17.92 -12.95 3.22
N GLU A 275 18.51 -13.39 2.10
CA GLU A 275 19.21 -12.52 1.15
C GLU A 275 18.22 -11.59 0.45
N ARG A 276 17.08 -12.14 0.01
CA ARG A 276 16.00 -11.38 -0.64
C ARG A 276 15.43 -10.32 0.29
N THR A 277 15.16 -10.66 1.55
CA THR A 277 14.65 -9.71 2.56
C THR A 277 15.66 -8.59 2.84
N ALA A 278 16.94 -8.92 3.01
CA ALA A 278 17.98 -7.91 3.22
C ALA A 278 18.11 -6.97 2.02
N GLY A 279 18.17 -7.52 0.81
CA GLY A 279 18.30 -6.74 -0.42
C GLY A 279 17.09 -5.84 -0.70
N LEU A 280 15.87 -6.34 -0.51
CA LEU A 280 14.66 -5.53 -0.65
C LEU A 280 14.59 -4.42 0.39
N LEU A 281 15.01 -4.67 1.64
CA LEU A 281 15.11 -3.63 2.66
C LEU A 281 16.11 -2.55 2.24
N ASP A 282 17.27 -2.93 1.70
CA ASP A 282 18.25 -1.98 1.19
C ASP A 282 17.71 -1.15 0.01
N SER A 283 16.90 -1.73 -0.87
CA SER A 283 16.26 -1.01 -1.98
C SER A 283 15.28 0.08 -1.50
N THR A 284 14.68 -0.07 -0.31
CA THR A 284 13.81 0.97 0.27
C THR A 284 14.53 2.31 0.50
N ASN A 285 15.88 2.34 0.51
CA ASN A 285 16.65 3.57 0.65
C ASN A 285 16.36 4.60 -0.46
N THR A 286 15.84 4.19 -1.62
CA THR A 286 15.34 5.11 -2.68
C THR A 286 14.25 6.06 -2.16
N PHE A 287 13.47 5.63 -1.16
CA PHE A 287 12.31 6.33 -0.63
C PHE A 287 12.56 6.96 0.76
N ILE A 288 13.81 7.02 1.19
CA ILE A 288 14.20 7.48 2.53
C ILE A 288 15.17 8.64 2.43
N SER A 289 14.95 9.68 3.23
CA SER A 289 15.77 10.89 3.29
C SER A 289 15.74 11.75 2.02
N PRO A 290 14.59 12.39 1.70
CA PRO A 290 14.45 13.20 0.47
C PRO A 290 15.43 14.38 0.41
N PHE A 291 15.88 14.87 1.57
CA PHE A 291 16.86 15.94 1.68
C PHE A 291 17.88 15.62 2.79
N ARG A 292 19.06 16.24 2.71
CA ARG A 292 20.14 16.06 3.71
C ARG A 292 19.70 16.41 5.14
N ASN A 293 18.80 17.38 5.30
CA ASN A 293 18.25 17.80 6.59
C ASN A 293 16.99 17.02 7.01
N ALA A 294 16.51 16.10 6.19
CA ALA A 294 15.33 15.28 6.43
C ALA A 294 15.71 13.80 6.52
N SER A 295 16.61 13.44 7.45
CA SER A 295 17.14 12.09 7.55
C SER A 295 16.10 11.07 8.02
N ASN A 296 16.10 9.89 7.41
CA ASN A 296 15.22 8.75 7.73
C ASN A 296 13.71 9.00 7.54
N ILE A 297 13.32 10.08 6.86
CA ILE A 297 11.92 10.38 6.56
C ILE A 297 11.52 9.73 5.23
N LEU A 298 10.38 9.03 5.23
CA LEU A 298 9.78 8.41 4.05
C LEU A 298 9.11 9.42 3.11
N PHE A 299 9.23 9.18 1.81
CA PHE A 299 8.58 9.98 0.75
C PHE A 299 8.36 9.16 -0.53
N GLU A 300 7.41 9.56 -1.38
CA GLU A 300 7.31 9.04 -2.75
C GLU A 300 8.30 9.73 -3.68
N ALA A 301 9.30 8.98 -4.13
CA ALA A 301 10.43 9.53 -4.86
C ALA A 301 10.05 10.11 -6.23
N GLU A 302 9.07 9.51 -6.90
CA GLU A 302 8.67 9.90 -8.26
C GLU A 302 7.81 11.18 -8.30
N CYS A 303 7.09 11.51 -7.23
CA CYS A 303 6.01 12.51 -7.32
C CYS A 303 5.89 13.48 -6.14
N GLU A 304 6.41 13.16 -4.95
CA GLU A 304 6.09 13.94 -3.73
C GLU A 304 6.85 15.26 -3.69
N ILE A 305 8.11 15.27 -4.11
CA ILE A 305 8.93 16.49 -4.11
C ILE A 305 8.26 17.58 -4.95
N SER A 306 7.80 17.22 -6.15
CA SER A 306 7.10 18.10 -7.10
C SER A 306 5.61 18.27 -6.83
N MET A 307 5.02 17.53 -5.86
CA MET A 307 3.58 17.49 -5.60
C MET A 307 2.75 17.14 -6.83
N THR A 308 3.21 16.14 -7.57
CA THR A 308 2.54 15.62 -8.76
C THR A 308 1.90 14.27 -8.54
N CYS A 309 1.86 13.80 -7.28
CA CYS A 309 1.22 12.53 -6.94
C CYS A 309 -0.28 12.58 -7.23
N ASN A 310 -0.83 11.52 -7.84
CA ASN A 310 -2.27 11.33 -7.96
C ASN A 310 -2.86 10.77 -6.64
N VAL A 311 -4.18 10.56 -6.60
CA VAL A 311 -4.89 10.07 -5.41
C VAL A 311 -4.33 8.75 -4.89
N ASP A 312 -4.04 7.80 -5.79
CA ASP A 312 -3.47 6.49 -5.47
C ASP A 312 -2.06 6.62 -4.86
N GLN A 313 -1.20 7.42 -5.47
CA GLN A 313 0.20 7.57 -5.06
C GLN A 313 0.33 8.23 -3.68
N LEU A 314 -0.67 9.02 -3.26
CA LEU A 314 -0.68 9.67 -1.95
C LEU A 314 -0.88 8.67 -0.79
N SER A 315 -1.34 7.44 -1.05
CA SER A 315 -1.51 6.40 -0.04
C SER A 315 -0.37 5.36 -0.02
N MET A 316 0.44 5.28 -1.08
CA MET A 316 1.43 4.20 -1.27
C MET A 316 2.43 4.06 -0.10
N LYS A 317 2.93 5.19 0.43
CA LYS A 317 3.85 5.18 1.58
C LYS A 317 3.24 4.53 2.82
N ALA A 318 1.91 4.58 3.01
CA ALA A 318 1.23 3.94 4.13
C ALA A 318 1.47 2.42 4.10
N TYR A 319 1.34 1.81 2.93
CA TYR A 319 1.50 0.37 2.78
C TYR A 319 2.94 -0.07 3.00
N LEU A 320 3.93 0.72 2.53
CA LEU A 320 5.33 0.46 2.86
C LEU A 320 5.56 0.49 4.37
N ILE A 321 5.00 1.45 5.10
CA ILE A 321 5.12 1.56 6.55
C ILE A 321 4.61 0.29 7.24
N ARG A 322 3.39 -0.13 6.94
CA ARG A 322 2.79 -1.35 7.50
C ARG A 322 3.62 -2.58 7.20
N TRP A 323 4.06 -2.72 5.97
CA TRP A 323 4.84 -3.88 5.54
C TRP A 323 6.26 -3.88 6.11
N MET A 324 6.88 -2.71 6.35
CA MET A 324 8.14 -2.60 7.09
C MET A 324 7.94 -3.00 8.55
N ALA A 325 6.89 -2.51 9.22
CA ALA A 325 6.59 -2.88 10.60
C ALA A 325 6.39 -4.39 10.73
N ALA A 326 5.58 -5.00 9.86
CA ALA A 326 5.38 -6.45 9.83
C ALA A 326 6.67 -7.22 9.48
N THR A 327 7.49 -6.71 8.55
CA THR A 327 8.82 -7.25 8.23
C THR A 327 9.72 -7.32 9.47
N SER A 328 9.72 -6.30 10.32
CA SER A 328 10.52 -6.30 11.55
C SER A 328 10.17 -7.45 12.51
N LYS A 329 8.93 -7.95 12.47
CA LYS A 329 8.48 -9.11 13.25
C LYS A 329 8.87 -10.44 12.62
N MET A 330 8.79 -10.52 11.28
CA MET A 330 9.11 -11.76 10.56
C MET A 330 10.61 -11.98 10.40
N ALA A 331 11.38 -10.88 10.28
CA ALA A 331 12.82 -10.86 10.07
C ALA A 331 13.50 -9.92 11.11
N PRO A 332 13.71 -10.38 12.37
CA PRO A 332 14.14 -9.52 13.47
C PRO A 332 15.45 -8.75 13.25
N PHE A 333 16.36 -9.23 12.40
CA PHE A 333 17.60 -8.52 12.06
C PHE A 333 17.36 -7.15 11.40
N THR A 334 16.17 -6.94 10.81
CA THR A 334 15.78 -5.68 10.16
C THR A 334 15.25 -4.63 11.15
N ALA A 335 14.88 -5.03 12.38
CA ALA A 335 14.12 -4.20 13.30
C ALA A 335 14.82 -2.89 13.68
N GLY A 336 16.16 -2.90 13.78
CA GLY A 336 16.94 -1.69 14.06
C GLY A 336 16.76 -0.62 12.98
N ARG A 337 17.05 -0.98 11.72
CA ARG A 337 16.95 -0.06 10.58
C ARG A 337 15.51 0.42 10.36
N ILE A 338 14.55 -0.49 10.42
CA ILE A 338 13.12 -0.16 10.26
C ILE A 338 12.66 0.78 11.36
N GLY A 339 13.01 0.50 12.63
CA GLY A 339 12.63 1.33 13.76
C GLY A 339 13.23 2.75 13.73
N GLU A 340 14.39 2.96 13.09
CA GLU A 340 14.93 4.31 12.84
C GLU A 340 14.08 5.08 11.82
N VAL A 341 13.70 4.44 10.72
CA VAL A 341 12.87 5.05 9.66
C VAL A 341 11.48 5.38 10.17
N LEU A 342 10.83 4.44 10.89
CA LEU A 342 9.49 4.64 11.44
C LEU A 342 9.44 5.79 12.46
N ARG A 343 10.41 5.87 13.38
CA ARG A 343 10.45 6.95 14.38
C ARG A 343 10.64 8.33 13.75
N ALA A 344 11.59 8.47 12.82
CA ALA A 344 11.84 9.74 12.15
C ALA A 344 10.64 10.15 11.28
N SER A 345 10.05 9.20 10.55
CA SER A 345 8.87 9.44 9.73
C SER A 345 7.64 9.80 10.57
N ALA A 346 7.43 9.16 11.72
CA ALA A 346 6.33 9.49 12.62
C ALA A 346 6.44 10.91 13.19
N GLN A 347 7.64 11.33 13.58
CA GLN A 347 7.88 12.71 14.01
C GLN A 347 7.59 13.72 12.90
N GLY A 348 8.06 13.44 11.68
CA GLY A 348 7.77 14.27 10.50
C GLY A 348 6.28 14.32 10.15
N ALA A 349 5.58 13.17 10.23
CA ALA A 349 4.15 13.10 10.01
C ALA A 349 3.38 13.90 11.05
N ALA A 350 3.69 13.76 12.34
CA ALA A 350 3.07 14.51 13.42
C ALA A 350 3.25 16.03 13.23
N ALA A 351 4.45 16.46 12.81
CA ALA A 351 4.74 17.85 12.47
C ALA A 351 3.99 18.35 11.23
N ALA A 352 3.64 17.47 10.29
CA ALA A 352 2.83 17.79 9.12
C ALA A 352 1.30 17.74 9.38
N CYS A 353 0.88 17.24 10.55
CA CYS A 353 -0.53 17.17 10.98
C CYS A 353 -0.95 18.43 11.74
N THR A 354 -0.94 19.56 11.03
CA THR A 354 -1.29 20.88 11.58
C THR A 354 -2.36 21.61 10.76
N GLY A 355 -2.99 20.91 9.80
CA GLY A 355 -3.95 21.48 8.87
C GLY A 355 -5.42 21.32 9.30
N GLY A 356 -6.31 21.86 8.48
CA GLY A 356 -7.77 21.69 8.62
C GLY A 356 -8.39 22.45 9.79
N ALA A 357 -9.71 22.30 9.95
CA ALA A 357 -10.47 23.06 10.96
C ALA A 357 -10.07 22.70 12.41
N ASN A 358 -9.59 21.47 12.62
CA ASN A 358 -9.22 20.95 13.94
C ASN A 358 -7.70 21.02 14.20
N ASN A 359 -6.90 21.56 13.27
CA ASN A 359 -5.42 21.55 13.30
C ASN A 359 -4.78 20.14 13.42
N THR A 360 -5.49 19.10 12.97
CA THR A 360 -5.00 17.71 13.02
C THR A 360 -4.92 17.07 11.64
N THR A 361 -5.34 17.76 10.57
CA THR A 361 -5.27 17.23 9.21
C THR A 361 -3.82 17.11 8.78
N CYS A 362 -3.44 15.91 8.33
CA CYS A 362 -2.09 15.57 7.90
C CYS A 362 -1.88 15.85 6.40
N GLY A 363 -0.69 16.35 6.06
CA GLY A 363 -0.20 16.45 4.69
C GLY A 363 0.65 15.25 4.27
N SER A 364 1.14 15.27 3.03
CA SER A 364 2.03 14.24 2.48
C SER A 364 3.49 14.45 2.80
N LYS A 365 3.97 15.70 2.78
CA LYS A 365 5.38 16.03 2.97
C LYS A 365 5.75 16.05 4.45
N TRP A 366 6.42 15.00 4.91
CA TRP A 366 6.85 14.88 6.31
C TRP A 366 8.21 15.51 6.61
N TYR A 367 8.83 16.07 5.57
CA TYR A 367 10.11 16.75 5.61
C TYR A 367 9.98 18.28 5.51
N VAL A 368 8.75 18.79 5.60
CA VAL A 368 8.48 20.23 5.72
C VAL A 368 7.91 20.51 7.10
N ASP A 369 8.30 21.62 7.70
CA ASP A 369 7.81 22.03 9.02
C ASP A 369 6.37 22.57 8.89
N GLY A 370 5.39 21.68 9.01
CA GLY A 370 3.96 22.01 9.00
C GLY A 370 3.17 21.37 7.85
N TRP A 371 1.89 21.71 7.79
CA TRP A 371 0.97 21.22 6.77
C TRP A 371 1.35 21.73 5.36
N ASP A 372 1.43 20.82 4.39
CA ASP A 372 1.78 21.13 3.00
C ASP A 372 0.60 21.65 2.15
N GLY A 373 -0.56 21.86 2.77
CA GLY A 373 -1.79 22.33 2.13
C GLY A 373 -2.60 21.24 1.42
N THR A 374 -2.20 19.96 1.54
CA THR A 374 -2.92 18.83 0.93
C THR A 374 -3.63 17.97 1.96
N THR A 375 -4.71 17.34 1.55
CA THR A 375 -5.45 16.41 2.40
C THR A 375 -6.16 15.37 1.53
N GLY A 376 -6.45 14.24 2.14
CA GLY A 376 -7.14 13.13 1.51
C GLY A 376 -6.93 11.84 2.29
N LEU A 377 -7.58 10.79 1.83
CA LEU A 377 -7.52 9.47 2.44
C LEU A 377 -6.08 8.98 2.53
N GLY A 378 -5.30 9.06 1.45
CA GLY A 378 -3.91 8.64 1.42
C GLY A 378 -3.02 9.34 2.45
N GLN A 379 -3.17 10.65 2.64
CA GLN A 379 -2.42 11.41 3.63
C GLN A 379 -2.79 11.03 5.06
N GLN A 380 -4.09 10.95 5.38
CA GLN A 380 -4.52 10.58 6.73
C GLN A 380 -4.16 9.13 7.04
N LEU A 381 -4.28 8.24 6.05
CA LEU A 381 -3.90 6.83 6.17
C LEU A 381 -2.41 6.69 6.42
N SER A 382 -1.56 7.36 5.62
CA SER A 382 -0.11 7.33 5.82
C SER A 382 0.31 7.80 7.22
N ALA A 383 -0.33 8.86 7.73
CA ALA A 383 -0.10 9.34 9.09
C ALA A 383 -0.55 8.30 10.13
N LEU A 384 -1.75 7.73 10.00
CA LEU A 384 -2.22 6.66 10.87
C LEU A 384 -1.23 5.50 10.96
N GLU A 385 -0.78 5.02 9.79
CA GLU A 385 0.07 3.82 9.73
C GLU A 385 1.43 4.03 10.37
N VAL A 386 2.03 5.21 10.23
CA VAL A 386 3.31 5.49 10.88
C VAL A 386 3.18 5.68 12.39
N MET A 387 2.04 6.18 12.89
CA MET A 387 1.81 6.33 14.34
C MET A 387 1.67 4.97 15.02
N TYR A 388 0.73 4.13 14.57
CA TYR A 388 0.52 2.84 15.25
C TYR A 388 1.73 1.92 15.07
N ALA A 389 2.50 2.03 13.97
CA ALA A 389 3.65 1.17 13.71
C ALA A 389 4.76 1.31 14.77
N LEU A 390 4.81 2.43 15.51
CA LEU A 390 5.73 2.59 16.65
C LEU A 390 5.46 1.59 17.79
N LEU A 391 4.25 1.06 17.88
CA LEU A 391 3.86 0.04 18.86
C LEU A 391 4.34 -1.36 18.48
N VAL A 392 4.97 -1.55 17.31
CA VAL A 392 5.34 -2.88 16.78
C VAL A 392 6.02 -3.77 17.81
N ASN A 393 6.98 -3.27 18.59
CA ASN A 393 7.68 -4.09 19.59
C ASN A 393 6.79 -4.58 20.74
N GLN A 394 5.65 -3.92 20.99
CA GLN A 394 4.68 -4.21 22.04
C GLN A 394 3.52 -5.11 21.54
N THR A 395 3.42 -5.32 20.23
CA THR A 395 2.35 -6.09 19.60
C THR A 395 2.78 -7.51 19.27
N ASN A 396 1.86 -8.47 19.36
CA ASN A 396 2.11 -9.86 18.98
C ASN A 396 2.38 -9.98 17.47
N PRO A 397 3.29 -10.87 17.03
CA PRO A 397 3.47 -11.15 15.60
C PRO A 397 2.22 -11.84 15.02
N PRO A 398 2.01 -11.77 13.69
CA PRO A 398 1.05 -12.60 12.97
C PRO A 398 1.10 -14.07 13.43
N ALA A 399 -0.05 -14.63 13.81
CA ALA A 399 -0.15 -16.01 14.29
C ALA A 399 0.06 -17.03 13.16
N THR A 400 0.19 -18.30 13.54
CA THR A 400 0.10 -19.47 12.64
C THR A 400 -0.97 -20.41 13.17
N TYR A 401 -1.41 -21.38 12.37
CA TYR A 401 -2.22 -22.46 12.89
C TYR A 401 -1.45 -23.31 13.92
N PRO A 402 -2.14 -23.91 14.91
CA PRO A 402 -1.50 -24.59 16.04
C PRO A 402 -0.54 -25.72 15.66
N ASN A 403 -0.72 -26.35 14.49
CA ASN A 403 0.07 -27.50 14.05
C ASN A 403 1.16 -27.14 13.02
N VAL A 404 1.36 -25.86 12.72
CA VAL A 404 2.44 -25.42 11.83
C VAL A 404 3.77 -25.51 12.56
N SER A 405 4.70 -26.28 11.99
CA SER A 405 6.10 -26.28 12.43
C SER A 405 6.90 -25.36 11.51
N ILE A 406 7.52 -24.33 12.09
CA ILE A 406 8.51 -23.53 11.37
C ILE A 406 9.79 -24.37 11.28
N LEU A 407 10.19 -24.72 10.05
CA LEU A 407 11.32 -25.60 9.76
C LEU A 407 12.25 -24.92 8.74
N PRO A 408 13.55 -25.26 8.71
CA PRO A 408 14.45 -24.79 7.67
C PRO A 408 13.93 -25.11 6.26
N ALA A 409 14.23 -24.25 5.25
CA ALA A 409 13.87 -24.56 3.87
C ALA A 409 14.43 -25.93 3.46
N PRO A 410 13.64 -26.80 2.82
CA PRO A 410 14.20 -27.97 2.16
C PRO A 410 15.20 -27.50 1.08
N PRO A 411 16.31 -28.22 0.87
CA PRO A 411 17.28 -27.88 -0.17
C PRO A 411 16.57 -27.84 -1.52
N LEU A 412 16.77 -26.74 -2.27
CA LEU A 412 16.18 -26.56 -3.61
C LEU A 412 16.48 -27.79 -4.48
N PRO A 413 15.51 -28.34 -5.22
CA PRO A 413 15.83 -29.29 -6.27
C PRO A 413 16.78 -28.62 -7.26
N THR A 414 17.85 -29.31 -7.64
CA THR A 414 18.86 -28.81 -8.57
C THR A 414 18.22 -28.54 -9.94
N ILE A 415 17.72 -27.32 -10.14
CA ILE A 415 17.39 -26.83 -11.47
C ILE A 415 18.72 -26.39 -12.05
N THR A 416 19.23 -27.13 -13.03
CA THR A 416 20.37 -26.71 -13.86
C THR A 416 19.98 -25.46 -14.64
N VAL A 417 20.12 -24.30 -14.01
CA VAL A 417 20.18 -23.02 -14.67
C VAL A 417 21.66 -22.78 -14.98
N THR A 418 22.05 -22.92 -16.23
CA THR A 418 23.33 -22.38 -16.72
C THR A 418 23.24 -20.86 -16.68
N ALA A 419 23.54 -20.28 -15.51
CA ALA A 419 23.84 -18.86 -15.35
C ALA A 419 25.18 -18.77 -14.63
N THR A 420 26.20 -18.40 -15.40
CA THR A 420 27.57 -18.16 -14.96
C THR A 420 27.63 -17.05 -13.90
N GLU A 421 28.28 -17.40 -12.79
CA GLU A 421 29.04 -16.62 -11.81
C GLU A 421 28.95 -15.08 -11.82
N GLY A 422 28.54 -14.56 -10.66
CA GLY A 422 28.74 -13.17 -10.25
C GLY A 422 27.78 -12.76 -9.14
N LEU A 423 28.07 -13.12 -7.89
CA LEU A 423 27.37 -12.58 -6.72
C LEU A 423 27.52 -11.03 -6.72
N PRO A 424 26.43 -10.25 -6.66
CA PRO A 424 26.54 -8.80 -6.65
C PRO A 424 27.18 -8.32 -5.34
N THR A 425 28.21 -7.48 -5.47
CA THR A 425 28.75 -6.68 -4.37
C THR A 425 27.90 -5.41 -4.26
N ALA A 426 27.55 -4.99 -3.04
CA ALA A 426 26.76 -3.79 -2.79
C ALA A 426 27.32 -2.58 -3.55
N SER A 427 26.48 -1.96 -4.39
CA SER A 427 26.84 -0.72 -5.08
C SER A 427 26.84 0.43 -4.08
N GLY A 428 28.01 1.05 -3.86
CA GLY A 428 28.15 2.27 -3.07
C GLY A 428 27.65 3.54 -3.77
N VAL A 429 26.89 3.43 -4.87
CA VAL A 429 26.43 4.55 -5.69
C VAL A 429 24.94 4.37 -6.02
N ALA A 430 24.13 5.33 -5.56
CA ALA A 430 22.73 5.47 -5.97
C ALA A 430 22.67 5.81 -7.47
N ARG A 431 21.90 5.04 -8.24
CA ARG A 431 21.63 5.37 -9.64
C ARG A 431 20.59 6.49 -9.74
N PRO A 432 20.62 7.32 -10.79
CA PRO A 432 19.59 8.34 -11.02
C PRO A 432 18.21 7.69 -11.21
N LEU A 433 17.17 8.29 -10.63
CA LEU A 433 15.76 7.89 -10.77
C LEU A 433 15.18 8.02 -12.20
N HIS A 434 15.94 8.49 -13.19
CA HIS A 434 15.38 8.85 -14.48
C HIS A 434 16.26 8.41 -15.66
N ASP A 435 15.92 7.27 -16.27
CA ASP A 435 16.41 6.90 -17.62
C ASP A 435 15.32 7.10 -18.71
N GLY A 436 14.11 7.55 -18.34
CA GLY A 436 12.93 7.53 -19.24
C GLY A 436 12.57 8.82 -19.99
N ALA A 437 13.16 9.98 -19.68
CA ALA A 437 12.70 11.27 -20.21
C ALA A 437 12.80 11.39 -21.75
N ALA A 438 13.67 10.61 -22.40
CA ALA A 438 13.86 10.67 -23.85
C ALA A 438 12.85 9.82 -24.64
N ALA A 439 12.28 8.75 -24.06
CA ALA A 439 11.39 7.84 -24.78
C ALA A 439 9.94 8.36 -24.91
N VAL A 440 9.47 9.13 -23.91
CA VAL A 440 8.09 9.65 -23.87
C VAL A 440 7.85 10.78 -24.89
N ILE A 441 8.90 11.51 -25.28
CA ILE A 441 8.76 12.62 -26.25
C ILE A 441 8.51 12.09 -27.67
N GLN A 442 8.98 10.88 -28.03
CA GLN A 442 8.78 10.33 -29.37
C GLN A 442 7.37 9.74 -29.59
N SER A 443 6.70 9.21 -28.56
CA SER A 443 5.35 8.63 -28.73
C SER A 443 4.26 9.69 -28.87
N LYS A 444 4.40 10.86 -28.22
CA LYS A 444 3.43 11.97 -28.33
C LYS A 444 3.45 12.67 -29.70
N ALA A 445 4.55 12.57 -30.45
CA ALA A 445 4.68 13.20 -31.77
C ALA A 445 4.00 12.38 -32.90
N GLN A 446 3.87 11.07 -32.75
CA GLN A 446 3.32 10.20 -33.82
C GLN A 446 1.79 10.10 -33.84
N ASN A 447 1.09 10.46 -32.76
CA ASN A 447 -0.38 10.37 -32.67
C ASN A 447 -1.16 11.63 -33.08
N LYS A 448 -0.50 12.65 -33.69
CA LYS A 448 -1.16 13.90 -34.09
C LYS A 448 -1.35 14.13 -35.59
N ILE A 449 -1.28 13.09 -36.42
CA ILE A 449 -1.51 13.23 -37.87
C ILE A 449 -2.49 12.18 -38.39
N ARG A 450 -3.80 12.51 -38.36
CA ARG A 450 -4.76 12.07 -39.39
C ARG A 450 -5.73 13.22 -39.73
N PRO A 451 -6.16 13.33 -41.01
CA PRO A 451 -6.62 14.59 -41.56
C PRO A 451 -8.14 14.81 -41.42
N LEU A 452 -8.49 16.07 -41.15
CA LEU A 452 -9.81 16.67 -41.38
C LEU A 452 -10.14 16.65 -42.88
N VAL A 453 -10.95 15.71 -43.37
CA VAL A 453 -11.71 15.87 -44.63
C VAL A 453 -12.96 14.97 -44.58
N ALA A 454 -14.15 15.57 -44.41
CA ALA A 454 -15.38 15.20 -45.12
C ALA A 454 -16.60 15.89 -44.47
N ALA A 455 -16.93 17.11 -44.92
CA ALA A 455 -18.30 17.63 -44.92
C ALA A 455 -18.31 18.95 -45.70
N LEU A 456 -18.52 18.89 -47.02
CA LEU A 456 -19.09 19.99 -47.80
C LEU A 456 -19.30 19.58 -49.26
N PHE A 457 -20.35 20.17 -49.86
CA PHE A 457 -20.86 20.05 -51.24
C PHE A 457 -21.80 18.86 -51.46
N THR A 458 -23.05 19.03 -51.89
CA THR A 458 -23.63 20.03 -52.80
C THR A 458 -25.15 20.09 -52.67
N SER A 459 -25.73 21.29 -52.68
CA SER A 459 -27.08 21.53 -53.21
C SER A 459 -27.15 22.91 -53.88
N LEU A 460 -28.02 23.01 -54.91
CA LEU A 460 -28.34 24.15 -55.81
C LEU A 460 -27.48 24.17 -57.09
N THR A 461 -28.02 24.14 -58.32
CA THR A 461 -29.25 24.78 -58.85
C THR A 461 -29.74 24.19 -60.20
N VAL A 462 -31.07 24.22 -60.39
CA VAL A 462 -31.84 24.58 -61.62
C VAL A 462 -31.83 23.62 -62.82
N THR A 463 -32.92 22.87 -63.01
CA THR A 463 -34.03 23.16 -63.96
C THR A 463 -35.26 22.34 -63.60
#